data_AF-A0AA36CXH6-F1
#
_entry.id   AF-A0AA36CXH6-F1
#
_cell.length_a   1.000
_cell.length_b   1.000
_cell.length_c   1.000
_cell.angle_alpha   90.00
_cell.angle_beta   90.00
_cell.angle_gamma   90.00
#
_symmetry.space_group_name_H-M   'P 1'
#
loop_
_entity.id
_entity.type
_entity.pdbx_description
1 polymer ?
#
loop_
_entity_poly.entity_id
_entity_poly.type
_entity_poly.pdbx_seq_one_letter_code
_entity_poly.pdbx_strand_id
1 'polypeptide(L)'
;MHVLATNPELYGTLIEAQAIPLFITLLSHENSDIVGATLNLLQELTDVDILNESVEGAEQLVRALLDARIVECIVASFATLNETVKDDADALHNGLTVFENILDFHPAFSQDCVQHGLFQWLLKRATQRGTFDGNKMYASEMLALLLQTSDAAREQLTAKVDGMELLLRALASYKRHDPTSLDEREHMENLFDGLCSSLLHPPNRKKFLDGEGLQLMNLMLRERKQSRESALKVLDHATTGPEGKENCANGKVDKFIQRQNKENTTPADKGDGDKMREYLDRLDGGLYTLQNVTLLLSDICVQLNSARQRAIKLFSMKVRQEKLSAHFIPILSEYAENLGETADEERRRIDTFIARLNAAEKAERKQ
;
A
#
# COMPACT_ATOMS: atom_id res chain seq x y z
N MET A 1 32.60 -13.83 9.88
CA MET A 1 32.73 -15.30 9.64
C MET A 1 32.08 -15.70 8.31
N HIS A 2 32.35 -14.92 7.25
CA HIS A 2 31.63 -14.90 5.97
C HIS A 2 31.49 -16.27 5.28
N VAL A 3 32.53 -17.11 5.34
CA VAL A 3 32.51 -18.48 4.77
C VAL A 3 31.44 -19.42 5.36
N LEU A 4 30.82 -19.08 6.50
CA LEU A 4 29.68 -19.84 7.02
C LEU A 4 28.39 -19.59 6.23
N ALA A 5 28.24 -18.45 5.57
CA ALA A 5 27.09 -18.17 4.72
C ALA A 5 27.04 -19.15 3.53
N THR A 6 28.19 -19.54 2.97
CA THR A 6 28.27 -20.53 1.88
C THR A 6 28.15 -21.99 2.35
N ASN A 7 27.72 -22.24 3.60
CA ASN A 7 27.54 -23.57 4.21
C ASN A 7 26.37 -23.51 5.24
N PRO A 8 25.13 -23.18 4.82
CA PRO A 8 24.02 -22.90 5.74
C PRO A 8 23.53 -24.11 6.54
N GLU A 9 23.93 -25.34 6.17
CA GLU A 9 23.75 -26.53 7.01
C GLU A 9 24.52 -26.47 8.34
N LEU A 10 25.52 -25.60 8.45
CA LEU A 10 26.29 -25.37 9.68
C LEU A 10 25.61 -24.38 10.66
N TYR A 11 24.47 -23.79 10.30
CA TYR A 11 23.78 -22.79 11.14
C TYR A 11 23.31 -23.36 12.48
N GLY A 12 22.94 -24.65 12.56
CA GLY A 12 22.69 -25.31 13.85
C GLY A 12 23.93 -25.28 14.76
N THR A 13 25.12 -25.55 14.21
CA THR A 13 26.40 -25.51 14.95
C THR A 13 26.76 -24.09 15.39
N LEU A 14 26.45 -23.08 14.58
CA LEU A 14 26.62 -21.65 14.91
C LEU A 14 25.79 -21.24 16.14
N ILE A 15 24.56 -21.77 16.25
CA ILE A 15 23.63 -21.51 17.36
C ILE A 15 24.07 -22.27 18.62
N GLU A 16 24.43 -23.56 18.50
CA GLU A 16 24.99 -24.36 19.60
C GLU A 16 26.26 -23.71 20.19
N ALA A 17 27.12 -23.15 19.34
CA ALA A 17 28.33 -22.41 19.73
C ALA A 17 28.07 -21.03 20.36
N GLN A 18 26.80 -20.64 20.55
CA GLN A 18 26.37 -19.36 21.15
C GLN A 18 26.87 -18.12 20.39
N ALA A 19 27.01 -18.21 19.06
CA ALA A 19 27.45 -17.06 18.26
C ALA A 19 26.40 -15.94 18.17
N ILE A 20 25.10 -16.26 18.20
CA ILE A 20 24.04 -15.25 18.07
C ILE A 20 24.03 -14.24 19.24
N PRO A 21 24.07 -14.65 20.53
CA PRO A 21 24.26 -13.72 21.65
C PRO A 21 25.56 -12.88 21.55
N LEU A 22 26.63 -13.43 20.99
CA LEU A 22 27.87 -12.69 20.76
C LEU A 22 27.67 -11.61 19.68
N PHE A 23 27.04 -11.92 18.55
CA PHE A 23 26.74 -10.93 17.50
C PHE A 23 25.86 -9.79 18.04
N ILE A 24 24.80 -10.12 18.79
CA ILE A 24 23.94 -9.12 19.46
C ILE A 24 24.74 -8.21 20.40
N THR A 25 25.73 -8.76 21.12
CA THR A 25 26.62 -7.97 21.98
C THR A 25 27.54 -7.04 21.15
N LEU A 26 28.06 -7.52 20.02
CA LEU A 26 28.95 -6.74 19.14
C LEU A 26 28.23 -5.60 18.40
N LEU A 27 26.91 -5.72 18.15
CA LEU A 27 26.08 -4.61 17.64
C LEU A 27 25.99 -3.42 18.60
N SER A 28 26.29 -3.62 19.89
CA SER A 28 26.28 -2.57 20.92
C SER A 28 27.70 -2.07 21.28
N HIS A 29 28.70 -2.33 20.44
CA HIS A 29 30.10 -2.02 20.72
C HIS A 29 30.46 -0.54 20.44
N GLU A 30 31.34 0.05 21.25
CA GLU A 30 31.71 1.48 21.18
C GLU A 30 32.46 1.90 19.90
N ASN A 31 33.00 0.93 19.14
CA ASN A 31 33.64 1.16 17.84
C ASN A 31 32.72 0.75 16.69
N SER A 32 32.37 1.69 15.80
CA SER A 32 31.52 1.44 14.64
C SER A 32 32.14 0.46 13.62
N ASP A 33 33.47 0.32 13.55
CA ASP A 33 34.11 -0.72 12.72
C ASP A 33 33.58 -2.13 13.06
N ILE A 34 33.38 -2.39 14.36
CA ILE A 34 32.95 -3.70 14.88
C ILE A 34 31.45 -3.89 14.69
N VAL A 35 30.67 -2.81 14.84
CA VAL A 35 29.23 -2.81 14.51
C VAL A 35 29.04 -3.08 13.01
N GLY A 36 29.74 -2.36 12.13
CA GLY A 36 29.68 -2.53 10.68
C GLY A 36 30.16 -3.89 10.19
N ALA A 37 31.26 -4.41 10.74
CA ALA A 37 31.70 -5.78 10.45
C ALA A 37 30.69 -6.84 10.92
N THR A 38 29.96 -6.59 12.01
CA THR A 38 28.90 -7.47 12.50
C THR A 38 27.65 -7.39 11.63
N LEU A 39 27.24 -6.18 11.20
CA LEU A 39 26.12 -5.98 10.26
C LEU A 39 26.42 -6.58 8.88
N ASN A 40 27.65 -6.44 8.36
CA ASN A 40 28.03 -7.09 7.11
C ASN A 40 28.09 -8.63 7.22
N LEU A 41 28.47 -9.17 8.39
CA LEU A 41 28.37 -10.61 8.61
C LEU A 41 26.91 -11.08 8.68
N LEU A 42 26.04 -10.31 9.33
CA LEU A 42 24.62 -10.66 9.46
C LEU A 42 23.90 -10.60 8.11
N GLN A 43 24.13 -9.58 7.28
CA GLN A 43 23.43 -9.46 5.99
C GLN A 43 23.75 -10.68 5.09
N GLU A 44 25.03 -11.06 4.95
CA GLU A 44 25.45 -12.27 4.23
C GLU A 44 24.88 -13.57 4.84
N LEU A 45 24.83 -13.71 6.18
CA LEU A 45 24.24 -14.90 6.81
C LEU A 45 22.72 -15.01 6.60
N THR A 46 22.05 -13.89 6.33
CA THR A 46 20.60 -13.82 6.09
C THR A 46 20.21 -13.82 4.61
N ASP A 47 21.17 -13.74 3.69
CA ASP A 47 20.92 -13.63 2.24
C ASP A 47 19.84 -14.62 1.75
N VAL A 48 18.87 -14.12 0.97
CA VAL A 48 17.66 -14.88 0.63
C VAL A 48 17.96 -16.10 -0.24
N ASP A 49 18.94 -16.04 -1.14
CA ASP A 49 19.34 -17.22 -1.92
C ASP A 49 19.97 -18.28 -0.99
N ILE A 50 20.81 -17.85 -0.05
CA ILE A 50 21.46 -18.72 0.95
C ILE A 50 20.44 -19.36 1.92
N LEU A 51 19.44 -18.60 2.40
CA LEU A 51 18.39 -19.15 3.27
C LEU A 51 17.53 -20.20 2.54
N ASN A 52 17.39 -20.09 1.22
CA ASN A 52 16.67 -21.08 0.41
C ASN A 52 17.48 -22.36 0.12
N GLU A 53 18.82 -22.36 0.24
CA GLU A 53 19.62 -23.59 0.10
C GLU A 53 19.41 -24.59 1.24
N SER A 54 19.12 -24.11 2.47
CA SER A 54 18.92 -24.96 3.66
C SER A 54 17.85 -24.40 4.59
N VAL A 55 16.58 -24.63 4.23
CA VAL A 55 15.40 -24.12 4.96
C VAL A 55 15.42 -24.46 6.45
N GLU A 56 15.86 -25.67 6.84
CA GLU A 56 15.94 -26.05 8.27
C GLU A 56 17.02 -25.25 9.02
N GLY A 57 18.17 -24.99 8.41
CA GLY A 57 19.22 -24.13 8.98
C GLY A 57 18.79 -22.67 9.05
N ALA A 58 18.10 -22.20 8.01
CA ALA A 58 17.54 -20.86 7.90
C ALA A 58 16.46 -20.58 8.95
N GLU A 59 15.47 -21.47 9.11
CA GLU A 59 14.45 -21.37 10.17
C GLU A 59 15.07 -21.31 11.56
N GLN A 60 16.11 -22.13 11.82
CA GLN A 60 16.83 -22.10 13.10
C GLN A 60 17.58 -20.78 13.31
N LEU A 61 18.27 -20.25 12.29
CA LEU A 61 19.00 -18.98 12.38
C LEU A 61 18.04 -17.80 12.58
N VAL A 62 17.02 -17.67 11.73
CA VAL A 62 16.02 -16.60 11.83
C VAL A 62 15.36 -16.63 13.20
N ARG A 63 14.91 -17.80 13.66
CA ARG A 63 14.34 -17.94 15.00
C ARG A 63 15.30 -17.50 16.10
N ALA A 64 16.57 -17.91 16.05
CA ALA A 64 17.56 -17.51 17.04
C ALA A 64 17.82 -15.99 17.05
N LEU A 65 17.75 -15.32 15.89
CA LEU A 65 17.84 -13.86 15.77
C LEU A 65 16.59 -13.15 16.34
N LEU A 66 15.39 -13.72 16.13
CA LEU A 66 14.14 -13.20 16.71
C LEU A 66 14.09 -13.36 18.23
N ASP A 67 14.39 -14.57 18.75
CA ASP A 67 14.47 -14.87 20.18
C ASP A 67 15.53 -13.98 20.88
N ALA A 68 16.60 -13.58 20.15
CA ALA A 68 17.63 -12.65 20.61
C ALA A 68 17.36 -11.16 20.31
N ARG A 69 16.15 -10.82 19.83
CA ARG A 69 15.66 -9.45 19.56
C ARG A 69 16.47 -8.61 18.57
N ILE A 70 16.89 -9.21 17.46
CA ILE A 70 17.71 -8.54 16.42
C ILE A 70 17.22 -7.14 16.01
N VAL A 71 15.90 -6.91 15.96
CA VAL A 71 15.30 -5.59 15.64
C VAL A 71 15.69 -4.50 16.65
N GLU A 72 15.57 -4.76 17.95
CA GLU A 72 15.90 -3.77 18.98
C GLU A 72 17.41 -3.42 18.92
N CYS A 73 18.24 -4.42 18.62
CA CYS A 73 19.71 -4.29 18.64
C CYS A 73 20.26 -3.55 17.41
N ILE A 74 19.77 -3.85 16.20
CA ILE A 74 20.17 -3.11 14.99
C ILE A 74 19.60 -1.68 15.00
N VAL A 75 18.34 -1.49 15.41
CA VAL A 75 17.76 -0.13 15.51
C VAL A 75 18.45 0.71 16.59
N ALA A 76 19.00 0.09 17.64
CA ALA A 76 19.86 0.77 18.60
C ALA A 76 21.22 1.17 18.00
N SER A 77 21.87 0.28 17.21
CA SER A 77 23.17 0.58 16.61
C SER A 77 23.09 1.67 15.52
N PHE A 78 21.96 1.79 14.82
CA PHE A 78 21.67 2.92 13.93
C PHE A 78 21.72 4.29 14.62
N ALA A 79 21.62 4.36 15.96
CA ALA A 79 21.76 5.61 16.70
C ALA A 79 23.23 5.97 17.03
N THR A 80 24.18 5.04 16.81
CA THR A 80 25.62 5.26 17.00
C THR A 80 26.39 5.49 15.70
N LEU A 81 25.83 5.09 14.55
CA LEU A 81 26.44 5.27 13.22
C LEU A 81 26.26 6.71 12.70
N ASN A 82 27.29 7.24 12.04
CA ASN A 82 27.31 8.56 11.43
C ASN A 82 27.35 8.46 9.90
N GLU A 83 26.19 8.60 9.24
CA GLU A 83 26.05 8.48 7.77
C GLU A 83 26.81 9.53 6.93
N THR A 84 27.52 10.48 7.56
CA THR A 84 28.51 11.32 6.85
C THR A 84 29.87 10.62 6.62
N VAL A 85 30.12 9.51 7.31
CA VAL A 85 31.23 8.58 7.09
C VAL A 85 30.71 7.45 6.20
N LYS A 86 31.44 7.11 5.13
CA LYS A 86 30.99 6.10 4.16
C LYS A 86 30.78 4.74 4.82
N ASP A 87 31.74 4.30 5.62
CA ASP A 87 31.74 2.94 6.17
C ASP A 87 30.61 2.75 7.21
N ASP A 88 30.26 3.81 7.96
CA ASP A 88 29.07 3.86 8.83
C ASP A 88 27.76 3.87 8.03
N ALA A 89 27.72 4.53 6.86
CA ALA A 89 26.55 4.56 5.98
C ALA A 89 26.33 3.20 5.29
N ASP A 90 27.40 2.54 4.84
CA ASP A 90 27.38 1.19 4.31
C ASP A 90 26.98 0.17 5.41
N ALA A 91 27.47 0.35 6.65
CA ALA A 91 27.06 -0.45 7.80
C ALA A 91 25.56 -0.34 8.09
N LEU A 92 24.99 0.88 8.01
CA LEU A 92 23.56 1.09 8.16
C LEU A 92 22.77 0.42 7.03
N HIS A 93 23.25 0.52 5.79
CA HIS A 93 22.66 -0.14 4.62
C HIS A 93 22.56 -1.65 4.85
N ASN A 94 23.67 -2.29 5.23
CA ASN A 94 23.72 -3.72 5.58
C ASN A 94 22.70 -4.09 6.68
N GLY A 95 22.48 -3.22 7.67
CA GLY A 95 21.48 -3.43 8.71
C GLY A 95 20.03 -3.35 8.23
N LEU A 96 19.76 -2.63 7.13
CA LEU A 96 18.45 -2.66 6.45
C LEU A 96 18.32 -3.95 5.61
N THR A 97 19.38 -4.39 4.93
CA THR A 97 19.42 -5.65 4.17
C THR A 97 19.15 -6.87 5.06
N VAL A 98 19.68 -6.92 6.30
CA VAL A 98 19.31 -7.95 7.29
C VAL A 98 17.79 -8.01 7.51
N PHE A 99 17.11 -6.86 7.55
CA PHE A 99 15.67 -6.82 7.79
C PHE A 99 14.85 -7.18 6.55
N GLU A 100 15.28 -6.75 5.36
CA GLU A 100 14.67 -7.12 4.08
C GLU A 100 14.75 -8.64 3.86
N ASN A 101 15.94 -9.21 3.98
CA ASN A 101 16.18 -10.64 3.84
C ASN A 101 15.29 -11.50 4.76
N ILE A 102 15.15 -11.10 6.04
CA ILE A 102 14.29 -11.81 7.00
C ILE A 102 12.80 -11.57 6.71
N LEU A 103 12.40 -10.42 6.16
CA LEU A 103 11.02 -10.17 5.73
C LEU A 103 10.63 -11.06 4.54
N ASP A 104 11.52 -11.22 3.56
CA ASP A 104 11.27 -12.06 2.38
C ASP A 104 11.19 -13.55 2.73
N PHE A 105 12.09 -14.04 3.59
CA PHE A 105 12.06 -15.42 4.07
C PHE A 105 10.92 -15.69 5.07
N HIS A 106 10.57 -14.70 5.91
CA HIS A 106 9.57 -14.85 6.98
C HIS A 106 8.65 -13.61 7.10
N PRO A 107 7.64 -13.45 6.21
CA PRO A 107 6.81 -12.23 6.13
C PRO A 107 6.06 -11.83 7.40
N ALA A 108 5.83 -12.76 8.35
CA ALA A 108 5.24 -12.47 9.65
C ALA A 108 6.13 -11.55 10.52
N PHE A 109 7.44 -11.50 10.25
CA PHE A 109 8.41 -10.58 10.89
C PHE A 109 8.05 -9.10 10.74
N SER A 110 7.16 -8.76 9.78
CA SER A 110 6.57 -7.43 9.66
C SER A 110 5.82 -6.96 10.91
N GLN A 111 5.37 -7.85 11.81
CA GLN A 111 4.88 -7.47 13.14
C GLN A 111 6.02 -7.04 14.09
N ASP A 112 7.13 -7.79 14.14
CA ASP A 112 8.27 -7.46 15.00
C ASP A 112 8.94 -6.14 14.59
N CYS A 113 9.11 -5.91 13.28
CA CYS A 113 9.60 -4.65 12.72
C CYS A 113 8.76 -3.43 13.15
N VAL A 114 7.45 -3.62 13.34
CA VAL A 114 6.54 -2.59 13.85
C VAL A 114 6.61 -2.49 15.38
N GLN A 115 6.61 -3.62 16.09
CA GLN A 115 6.61 -3.64 17.56
C GLN A 115 7.91 -3.10 18.17
N HIS A 116 9.06 -3.49 17.61
CA HIS A 116 10.40 -3.25 18.14
C HIS A 116 11.10 -2.03 17.53
N GLY A 117 10.35 -1.17 16.84
CA GLY A 117 10.75 0.22 16.59
C GLY A 117 11.35 0.54 15.21
N LEU A 118 11.67 -0.47 14.39
CA LEU A 118 12.19 -0.26 13.03
C LEU A 118 11.24 0.60 12.20
N PHE A 119 9.93 0.34 12.23
CA PHE A 119 8.93 1.16 11.55
C PHE A 119 9.02 2.65 11.93
N GLN A 120 9.20 2.96 13.22
CA GLN A 120 9.33 4.35 13.69
C GLN A 120 10.67 4.98 13.28
N TRP A 121 11.72 4.17 13.08
CA TRP A 121 13.01 4.61 12.56
C TRP A 121 12.90 4.92 11.04
N LEU A 122 12.38 3.98 10.25
CA LEU A 122 12.15 4.10 8.82
C LEU A 122 11.29 5.33 8.48
N LEU A 123 10.17 5.50 9.19
CA LEU A 123 9.28 6.66 9.05
C LEU A 123 10.02 8.00 9.25
N LYS A 124 10.96 8.08 10.22
CA LYS A 124 11.76 9.28 10.45
C LYS A 124 12.83 9.48 9.37
N ARG A 125 13.51 8.41 8.94
CA ARG A 125 14.59 8.47 7.94
C ARG A 125 14.05 8.83 6.55
N ALA A 126 13.02 8.11 6.08
CA ALA A 126 12.36 8.39 4.80
C ALA A 126 11.80 9.82 4.73
N THR A 127 11.18 10.33 5.81
CA THR A 127 10.60 11.68 5.84
C THR A 127 11.57 12.78 6.29
N GLN A 128 12.86 12.48 6.39
CA GLN A 128 13.91 13.40 6.80
C GLN A 128 14.05 14.57 5.81
N ARG A 129 14.20 15.78 6.36
CA ARG A 129 14.57 16.98 5.61
C ARG A 129 16.09 17.05 5.47
N GLY A 130 16.59 17.27 4.26
CA GLY A 130 18.02 17.39 3.99
C GLY A 130 18.32 17.06 2.54
N THR A 131 19.55 16.61 2.30
CA THR A 131 19.96 15.93 1.07
C THR A 131 19.15 14.65 0.84
N PHE A 132 19.14 14.20 -0.42
CA PHE A 132 18.74 12.84 -0.77
C PHE A 132 19.99 11.94 -0.81
N ASP A 133 19.83 10.67 -0.47
CA ASP A 133 20.88 9.67 -0.31
C ASP A 133 20.30 8.24 -0.42
N GLY A 134 21.16 7.23 -0.64
CA GLY A 134 20.71 5.85 -0.87
C GLY A 134 20.01 5.21 0.34
N ASN A 135 20.46 5.48 1.56
CA ASN A 135 19.81 4.96 2.77
C ASN A 135 18.43 5.59 2.99
N LYS A 136 18.21 6.83 2.53
CA LYS A 136 16.88 7.46 2.50
C LYS A 136 15.94 6.81 1.48
N MET A 137 16.47 6.38 0.34
CA MET A 137 15.72 5.62 -0.68
C MET A 137 15.26 4.29 -0.09
N TYR A 138 16.20 3.49 0.41
CA TYR A 138 15.97 2.18 1.00
C TYR A 138 15.03 2.24 2.21
N ALA A 139 15.21 3.24 3.09
CA ALA A 139 14.30 3.47 4.21
C ALA A 139 12.87 3.85 3.80
N SER A 140 12.66 4.40 2.60
CA SER A 140 11.32 4.69 2.08
C SER A 140 10.67 3.48 1.40
N GLU A 141 11.47 2.62 0.78
CA GLU A 141 11.06 1.34 0.19
C GLU A 141 10.58 0.37 1.27
N MET A 142 11.41 0.11 2.29
CA MET A 142 11.03 -0.69 3.46
C MET A 142 9.80 -0.12 4.20
N LEU A 143 9.65 1.21 4.25
CA LEU A 143 8.48 1.86 4.84
C LEU A 143 7.20 1.58 4.02
N ALA A 144 7.30 1.63 2.69
CA ALA A 144 6.20 1.28 1.79
C ALA A 144 5.82 -0.20 1.94
N LEU A 145 6.81 -1.10 1.92
CA LEU A 145 6.64 -2.55 2.12
C LEU A 145 5.91 -2.86 3.43
N LEU A 146 6.33 -2.28 4.55
CA LEU A 146 5.65 -2.49 5.85
C LEU A 146 4.22 -1.92 5.86
N LEU A 147 3.97 -0.75 5.25
CA LEU A 147 2.61 -0.16 5.17
C LEU A 147 1.68 -0.96 4.24
N GLN A 148 2.22 -1.61 3.22
CA GLN A 148 1.50 -2.48 2.30
C GLN A 148 1.15 -3.84 2.93
N THR A 149 2.11 -4.45 3.64
CA THR A 149 1.99 -5.82 4.18
C THR A 149 1.35 -5.90 5.57
N SER A 150 1.53 -4.90 6.43
CA SER A 150 1.19 -5.00 7.86
C SER A 150 0.12 -4.00 8.30
N ASP A 151 -1.04 -4.49 8.75
CA ASP A 151 -2.06 -3.64 9.40
C ASP A 151 -1.54 -2.96 10.67
N ALA A 152 -0.64 -3.63 11.41
CA ALA A 152 0.00 -3.03 12.58
C ALA A 152 0.87 -1.81 12.20
N ALA A 153 1.51 -1.81 11.02
CA ALA A 153 2.23 -0.64 10.50
C ALA A 153 1.25 0.50 10.16
N ARG A 154 0.13 0.15 9.49
CA ARG A 154 -0.93 1.12 9.14
C ARG A 154 -1.57 1.76 10.38
N GLU A 155 -1.79 1.00 11.45
CA GLU A 155 -2.23 1.50 12.76
C GLU A 155 -1.16 2.34 13.45
N GLN A 156 0.09 1.86 13.52
CA GLN A 156 1.15 2.54 14.25
C GLN A 156 1.49 3.91 13.65
N LEU A 157 1.33 4.09 12.33
CA LEU A 157 1.59 5.33 11.59
C LEU A 157 1.00 6.59 12.24
N THR A 158 -0.18 6.49 12.87
CA THR A 158 -0.87 7.63 13.48
C THR A 158 -1.12 7.48 14.99
N ALA A 159 -0.68 6.38 15.60
CA ALA A 159 -0.92 6.07 17.03
C ALA A 159 0.12 6.69 17.99
N LYS A 160 1.41 6.75 17.62
CA LYS A 160 2.51 7.23 18.48
C LYS A 160 3.24 8.48 17.97
N VAL A 161 3.12 8.73 16.67
CA VAL A 161 3.73 9.86 15.93
C VAL A 161 2.67 10.31 14.92
N ASP A 162 2.65 11.57 14.51
CA ASP A 162 1.84 11.95 13.35
C ASP A 162 2.58 11.63 12.04
N GLY A 163 2.66 10.33 11.73
CA GLY A 163 3.30 9.84 10.51
C GLY A 163 2.60 10.30 9.22
N MET A 164 1.31 10.63 9.31
CA MET A 164 0.57 11.24 8.22
C MET A 164 1.06 12.67 7.93
N GLU A 165 1.26 13.51 8.95
CA GLU A 165 1.95 14.81 8.75
C GLU A 165 3.34 14.61 8.15
N LEU A 166 4.12 13.64 8.67
CA LEU A 166 5.48 13.37 8.17
C LEU A 166 5.50 13.01 6.67
N LEU A 167 4.63 12.09 6.22
CA LEU A 167 4.52 11.68 4.81
C LEU A 167 4.05 12.85 3.92
N LEU A 168 2.97 13.53 4.29
CA LEU A 168 2.44 14.67 3.52
C LEU A 168 3.46 15.81 3.42
N ARG A 169 4.20 16.07 4.50
CA ARG A 169 5.23 17.11 4.57
C ARG A 169 6.50 16.74 3.78
N ALA A 170 6.82 15.46 3.65
CA ALA A 170 7.88 14.98 2.77
C ALA A 170 7.47 15.14 1.29
N LEU A 171 6.31 14.60 0.90
CA LEU A 171 5.73 14.75 -0.44
C LEU A 171 5.54 16.21 -0.87
N ALA A 172 5.34 17.13 0.10
CA ALA A 172 5.21 18.56 -0.14
C ALA A 172 6.48 19.29 -0.64
N SER A 173 7.62 18.62 -0.84
CA SER A 173 8.74 19.13 -1.66
C SER A 173 8.39 19.07 -3.16
N TYR A 174 7.86 17.93 -3.61
CA TYR A 174 7.57 17.58 -5.01
C TYR A 174 6.28 18.20 -5.58
N LYS A 175 5.63 19.11 -4.83
CA LYS A 175 4.42 19.81 -5.26
C LYS A 175 4.64 20.85 -6.37
N ARG A 176 5.89 21.26 -6.61
CA ARG A 176 6.29 22.29 -7.60
C ARG A 176 7.57 22.00 -8.37
N HIS A 177 8.32 21.00 -7.93
CA HIS A 177 9.60 20.61 -8.51
C HIS A 177 9.54 19.11 -8.77
N ASP A 178 10.17 18.70 -9.86
CA ASP A 178 10.34 17.29 -10.18
C ASP A 178 11.57 16.75 -9.44
N PRO A 179 11.64 15.44 -9.14
CA PRO A 179 12.83 14.80 -8.58
C PRO A 179 14.08 15.01 -9.46
N THR A 180 15.26 15.05 -8.83
CA THR A 180 16.54 15.39 -9.48
C THR A 180 17.28 14.18 -10.07
N SER A 181 17.00 12.98 -9.60
CA SER A 181 17.50 11.70 -10.11
C SER A 181 16.37 10.68 -10.30
N LEU A 182 16.69 9.49 -10.84
CA LEU A 182 15.75 8.36 -10.87
C LEU A 182 15.49 7.85 -9.44
N ASP A 183 16.56 7.71 -8.67
CA ASP A 183 16.61 7.32 -7.26
C ASP A 183 15.70 8.21 -6.38
N GLU A 184 15.74 9.54 -6.59
CA GLU A 184 14.85 10.48 -5.86
C GLU A 184 13.40 10.38 -6.34
N ARG A 185 13.18 10.00 -7.61
CA ARG A 185 11.83 9.71 -8.11
C ARG A 185 11.28 8.44 -7.48
N GLU A 186 12.07 7.37 -7.42
CA GLU A 186 11.71 6.10 -6.78
C GLU A 186 11.37 6.32 -5.31
N HIS A 187 12.19 7.08 -4.58
CA HIS A 187 11.87 7.57 -3.23
C HIS A 187 10.54 8.35 -3.14
N MET A 188 10.24 9.21 -4.12
CA MET A 188 8.96 9.93 -4.20
C MET A 188 7.78 8.96 -4.40
N GLU A 189 7.89 7.99 -5.31
CA GLU A 189 6.83 6.99 -5.54
C GLU A 189 6.65 6.07 -4.31
N ASN A 190 7.74 5.66 -3.65
CA ASN A 190 7.69 4.86 -2.41
C ASN A 190 6.96 5.60 -1.28
N LEU A 191 7.18 6.92 -1.13
CA LEU A 191 6.40 7.76 -0.21
C LEU A 191 4.91 7.85 -0.61
N PHE A 192 4.61 7.85 -1.92
CA PHE A 192 3.22 7.83 -2.41
C PHE A 192 2.53 6.47 -2.18
N ASP A 193 3.25 5.36 -2.32
CA ASP A 193 2.68 4.02 -2.19
C ASP A 193 2.56 3.57 -0.73
N GLY A 194 3.49 4.01 0.14
CA GLY A 194 3.28 4.00 1.59
C GLY A 194 2.05 4.82 2.00
N LEU A 195 1.85 6.01 1.42
CA LEU A 195 0.66 6.83 1.69
C LEU A 195 -0.63 6.15 1.18
N CYS A 196 -0.66 5.61 -0.04
CA CYS A 196 -1.81 4.87 -0.58
C CYS A 196 -2.16 3.67 0.31
N SER A 197 -1.15 2.88 0.70
CA SER A 197 -1.32 1.73 1.59
C SER A 197 -1.84 2.14 2.97
N SER A 198 -1.36 3.25 3.53
CA SER A 198 -1.85 3.75 4.82
C SER A 198 -3.34 4.12 4.82
N LEU A 199 -3.89 4.55 3.68
CA LEU A 199 -5.30 4.93 3.50
C LEU A 199 -6.24 3.72 3.41
N LEU A 200 -5.72 2.49 3.35
CA LEU A 200 -6.51 1.26 3.50
C LEU A 200 -7.02 1.07 4.93
N HIS A 201 -6.32 1.61 5.93
CA HIS A 201 -6.77 1.64 7.33
C HIS A 201 -7.68 2.88 7.56
N PRO A 202 -8.99 2.72 7.82
CA PRO A 202 -9.94 3.85 7.76
C PRO A 202 -9.63 5.06 8.65
N PRO A 203 -9.18 4.92 9.92
CA PRO A 203 -8.77 6.05 10.76
C PRO A 203 -7.72 6.98 10.14
N ASN A 204 -6.82 6.47 9.30
CA ASN A 204 -5.81 7.28 8.63
C ASN A 204 -6.40 8.24 7.59
N ARG A 205 -7.60 7.94 7.05
CA ARG A 205 -8.28 8.82 6.08
C ARG A 205 -8.70 10.14 6.70
N LYS A 206 -9.07 10.12 7.99
CA LYS A 206 -9.33 11.35 8.75
C LYS A 206 -8.05 12.13 9.02
N LYS A 207 -6.97 11.44 9.41
CA LYS A 207 -5.65 12.07 9.60
C LYS A 207 -5.12 12.72 8.30
N PHE A 208 -5.37 12.11 7.16
CA PHE A 208 -5.04 12.66 5.84
C PHE A 208 -5.84 13.93 5.53
N LEU A 209 -7.12 13.98 5.91
CA LEU A 209 -7.96 15.17 5.80
C LEU A 209 -7.48 16.31 6.72
N ASP A 210 -7.29 15.99 7.99
CA ASP A 210 -6.84 16.93 9.03
C ASP A 210 -5.45 17.52 8.70
N GLY A 211 -4.58 16.75 8.04
CA GLY A 211 -3.26 17.16 7.56
C GLY A 211 -3.22 17.90 6.21
N GLU A 212 -4.36 18.39 5.70
CA GLU A 212 -4.51 19.06 4.39
C GLU A 212 -4.11 18.21 3.16
N GLY A 213 -4.19 16.88 3.25
CA GLY A 213 -3.77 15.97 2.18
C GLY A 213 -4.49 16.20 0.84
N LEU A 214 -5.81 16.46 0.88
CA LEU A 214 -6.60 16.79 -0.32
C LEU A 214 -6.10 18.07 -1.01
N GLN A 215 -5.72 19.09 -0.22
CA GLN A 215 -5.21 20.36 -0.71
C GLN A 215 -3.85 20.16 -1.39
N LEU A 216 -2.98 19.32 -0.81
CA LEU A 216 -1.67 18.98 -1.39
C LEU A 216 -1.81 18.21 -2.72
N MET A 217 -2.64 17.18 -2.78
CA MET A 217 -2.83 16.40 -4.01
C MET A 217 -3.47 17.25 -5.12
N ASN A 218 -4.47 18.08 -4.79
CA ASN A 218 -5.07 19.02 -5.73
C ASN A 218 -4.05 20.05 -6.27
N LEU A 219 -3.12 20.51 -5.42
CA LEU A 219 -2.02 21.36 -5.87
C LEU A 219 -1.09 20.62 -6.86
N MET A 220 -0.68 19.38 -6.56
CA MET A 220 0.14 18.56 -7.46
C MET A 220 -0.52 18.33 -8.82
N LEU A 221 -1.83 18.01 -8.84
CA LEU A 221 -2.61 17.87 -10.08
C LEU A 221 -2.62 19.15 -10.93
N ARG A 222 -2.60 20.32 -10.29
CA ARG A 222 -2.63 21.63 -10.96
C ARG A 222 -1.26 22.09 -11.45
N GLU A 223 -0.20 21.80 -10.70
CA GLU A 223 1.19 22.14 -11.03
C GLU A 223 1.79 21.17 -12.08
N ARG A 224 1.14 20.00 -12.29
CA ARG A 224 1.39 19.04 -13.39
C ARG A 224 2.83 18.50 -13.47
N LYS A 225 3.45 18.30 -12.31
CA LYS A 225 4.77 17.67 -12.14
C LYS A 225 4.70 16.14 -12.20
N GLN A 226 5.83 15.45 -12.14
CA GLN A 226 5.87 13.97 -12.11
C GLN A 226 4.96 13.39 -11.01
N SER A 227 4.92 14.04 -9.84
CA SER A 227 4.02 13.74 -8.71
C SER A 227 2.50 13.77 -9.01
N ARG A 228 2.06 14.21 -10.20
CA ARG A 228 0.65 14.29 -10.61
C ARG A 228 -0.07 12.94 -10.60
N GLU A 229 0.57 11.89 -11.12
CA GLU A 229 -0.10 10.60 -11.35
C GLU A 229 -0.29 9.84 -10.05
N SER A 230 0.74 9.81 -9.22
CA SER A 230 0.71 9.32 -7.83
C SER A 230 -0.24 10.13 -6.95
N ALA A 231 -0.33 11.46 -7.12
CA ALA A 231 -1.33 12.29 -6.44
C ALA A 231 -2.77 11.96 -6.84
N LEU A 232 -3.02 11.47 -8.06
CA LEU A 232 -4.32 10.97 -8.48
C LEU A 232 -4.63 9.61 -7.82
N LYS A 233 -3.64 8.70 -7.75
CA LYS A 233 -3.71 7.41 -7.05
C LYS A 233 -4.08 7.59 -5.56
N VAL A 234 -3.44 8.54 -4.87
CA VAL A 234 -3.76 8.90 -3.48
C VAL A 234 -5.20 9.41 -3.33
N LEU A 235 -5.68 10.28 -4.24
CA LEU A 235 -7.04 10.80 -4.17
C LEU A 235 -8.09 9.69 -4.35
N ASP A 236 -7.84 8.73 -5.24
CA ASP A 236 -8.69 7.55 -5.44
C ASP A 236 -8.78 6.69 -4.17
N HIS A 237 -7.63 6.40 -3.53
CA HIS A 237 -7.56 5.67 -2.26
C HIS A 237 -8.25 6.43 -1.11
N ALA A 238 -8.09 7.76 -1.04
CA ALA A 238 -8.66 8.60 0.00
C ALA A 238 -10.20 8.75 -0.12
N THR A 239 -10.77 8.57 -1.32
CA THR A 239 -12.20 8.83 -1.60
C THR A 239 -13.04 7.59 -1.87
N THR A 240 -12.43 6.45 -2.20
CA THR A 240 -13.13 5.18 -2.49
C THR A 240 -13.83 4.59 -1.25
N GLY A 241 -15.10 4.18 -1.41
CA GLY A 241 -15.88 3.50 -0.37
C GLY A 241 -16.50 4.40 0.71
N PRO A 242 -17.28 3.84 1.66
CA PRO A 242 -18.03 4.63 2.65
C PRO A 242 -17.12 5.46 3.57
N GLU A 243 -15.95 4.92 3.92
CA GLU A 243 -14.91 5.58 4.72
C GLU A 243 -14.23 6.76 3.99
N GLY A 244 -14.41 6.89 2.66
CA GLY A 244 -13.92 8.01 1.87
C GLY A 244 -14.86 9.23 1.86
N LYS A 245 -16.05 9.11 2.45
CA LYS A 245 -17.14 10.10 2.33
C LYS A 245 -16.82 11.49 2.87
N GLU A 246 -16.07 11.60 3.97
CA GLU A 246 -15.63 12.90 4.51
C GLU A 246 -14.64 13.57 3.54
N ASN A 247 -13.80 12.79 2.85
CA ASN A 247 -12.88 13.28 1.83
C ASN A 247 -13.59 13.70 0.54
N CYS A 248 -14.60 12.95 0.08
CA CYS A 248 -15.42 13.31 -1.08
C CYS A 248 -16.11 14.68 -0.91
N ALA A 249 -16.68 14.93 0.27
CA ALA A 249 -17.35 16.19 0.58
C ALA A 249 -16.36 17.38 0.58
N ASN A 250 -15.23 17.22 1.27
CA ASN A 250 -14.21 18.27 1.36
C ASN A 250 -13.42 18.48 0.05
N GLY A 251 -13.38 17.47 -0.83
CA GLY A 251 -12.86 17.58 -2.20
C GLY A 251 -13.66 18.48 -3.15
N LYS A 252 -14.72 19.15 -2.66
CA LYS A 252 -15.67 19.98 -3.42
C LYS A 252 -16.53 19.22 -4.43
N VAL A 253 -16.88 17.96 -4.15
CA VAL A 253 -18.03 17.29 -4.77
C VAL A 253 -19.24 17.44 -3.84
N ASP A 254 -19.64 18.70 -3.62
CA ASP A 254 -20.78 19.03 -2.79
C ASP A 254 -22.09 18.80 -3.56
N LYS A 255 -23.05 18.14 -2.91
CA LYS A 255 -24.26 17.49 -3.48
C LYS A 255 -23.95 16.26 -4.37
N PHE A 256 -24.04 15.07 -3.79
CA PHE A 256 -25.21 14.20 -3.96
C PHE A 256 -25.25 13.08 -2.88
N ILE A 257 -26.43 12.54 -2.61
CA ILE A 257 -26.72 11.36 -1.75
C ILE A 257 -26.45 11.50 -0.23
N GLN A 258 -27.54 11.66 0.53
CA GLN A 258 -27.68 11.11 1.89
C GLN A 258 -29.06 10.45 2.06
N ARG A 259 -29.12 9.13 2.33
CA ARG A 259 -30.08 8.44 3.23
C ARG A 259 -29.78 6.93 3.30
N GLN A 260 -30.38 6.21 4.26
CA GLN A 260 -29.79 4.99 4.86
C GLN A 260 -30.68 3.72 4.83
N ASN A 261 -30.04 2.58 5.17
CA ASN A 261 -30.47 1.44 6.01
C ASN A 261 -31.16 0.18 5.42
N LYS A 262 -30.50 -0.97 5.68
CA LYS A 262 -31.02 -2.35 6.02
C LYS A 262 -31.82 -3.13 4.94
N GLU A 263 -31.78 -4.47 4.80
CA GLU A 263 -31.07 -5.57 5.53
C GLU A 263 -31.01 -6.90 4.70
N ASN A 264 -30.01 -7.75 5.02
CA ASN A 264 -29.94 -9.25 4.94
C ASN A 264 -29.87 -10.11 3.64
N THR A 265 -28.80 -10.95 3.63
CA THR A 265 -28.66 -12.40 3.24
C THR A 265 -28.26 -12.89 1.82
N THR A 266 -27.39 -13.92 1.86
CA THR A 266 -26.57 -14.65 0.85
C THR A 266 -27.18 -16.04 0.46
N PRO A 267 -26.56 -16.95 -0.37
CA PRO A 267 -25.22 -17.02 -1.03
C PRO A 267 -25.32 -17.20 -2.59
N ALA A 268 -24.40 -17.73 -3.43
CA ALA A 268 -23.17 -18.56 -3.27
C ALA A 268 -22.20 -18.51 -4.49
N ASP A 269 -21.06 -19.22 -4.39
CA ASP A 269 -19.90 -19.28 -5.32
C ASP A 269 -20.01 -20.29 -6.50
N LYS A 270 -19.12 -20.14 -7.51
CA LYS A 270 -18.46 -21.32 -8.15
C LYS A 270 -17.14 -21.04 -8.90
N GLY A 271 -15.98 -21.27 -8.26
CA GLY A 271 -14.75 -21.82 -8.85
C GLY A 271 -13.86 -20.92 -9.75
N ASP A 272 -12.55 -21.20 -9.74
CA ASP A 272 -11.55 -20.12 -9.53
C ASP A 272 -10.36 -20.05 -10.53
N GLY A 273 -9.90 -21.18 -11.09
CA GLY A 273 -8.62 -21.28 -11.83
C GLY A 273 -8.51 -20.47 -13.13
N ASP A 274 -9.03 -21.00 -14.25
CA ASP A 274 -8.88 -20.37 -15.57
C ASP A 274 -9.54 -18.98 -15.64
N LYS A 275 -10.57 -18.75 -14.82
CA LYS A 275 -11.25 -17.45 -14.72
C LYS A 275 -10.32 -16.34 -14.26
N MET A 276 -9.35 -16.60 -13.38
CA MET A 276 -8.41 -15.57 -12.93
C MET A 276 -7.61 -15.01 -14.12
N ARG A 277 -7.16 -15.86 -15.04
CA ARG A 277 -6.47 -15.40 -16.27
C ARG A 277 -7.40 -14.61 -17.17
N GLU A 278 -8.60 -15.11 -17.46
CA GLU A 278 -9.58 -14.37 -18.27
C GLU A 278 -9.97 -13.02 -17.64
N TYR A 279 -10.06 -12.95 -16.31
CA TYR A 279 -10.35 -11.73 -15.57
C TYR A 279 -9.18 -10.72 -15.65
N LEU A 280 -7.94 -11.19 -15.51
CA LEU A 280 -6.73 -10.36 -15.70
C LEU A 280 -6.63 -9.81 -17.13
N ASP A 281 -6.80 -10.64 -18.17
CA ASP A 281 -6.83 -10.22 -19.57
C ASP A 281 -7.91 -9.13 -19.82
N ARG A 282 -9.03 -9.20 -19.09
CA ARG A 282 -10.11 -8.21 -19.16
C ARG A 282 -9.85 -6.94 -18.34
N LEU A 283 -9.13 -7.03 -17.21
CA LEU A 283 -8.65 -5.87 -16.45
C LEU A 283 -7.66 -5.05 -17.30
N ASP A 284 -6.72 -5.70 -17.98
CA ASP A 284 -5.83 -5.08 -18.98
C ASP A 284 -6.63 -4.49 -20.16
N GLY A 285 -7.71 -5.17 -20.57
CA GLY A 285 -8.73 -4.65 -21.49
C GLY A 285 -9.55 -3.46 -20.96
N GLY A 286 -9.29 -2.98 -19.74
CA GLY A 286 -9.92 -1.81 -19.13
C GLY A 286 -11.25 -2.07 -18.41
N LEU A 287 -11.53 -3.32 -18.01
CA LEU A 287 -12.79 -3.71 -17.35
C LEU A 287 -13.15 -2.83 -16.14
N TYR A 288 -12.21 -2.53 -15.26
CA TYR A 288 -12.45 -1.70 -14.07
C TYR A 288 -12.90 -0.27 -14.44
N THR A 289 -12.28 0.32 -15.47
CA THR A 289 -12.68 1.62 -16.03
C THR A 289 -14.09 1.55 -16.63
N LEU A 290 -14.41 0.47 -17.35
CA LEU A 290 -15.75 0.25 -17.91
C LEU A 290 -16.82 0.07 -16.82
N GLN A 291 -16.51 -0.64 -15.74
CA GLN A 291 -17.39 -0.80 -14.58
C GLN A 291 -17.64 0.54 -13.88
N ASN A 292 -16.58 1.31 -13.57
CA ASN A 292 -16.69 2.64 -12.96
C ASN A 292 -17.46 3.65 -13.81
N VAL A 293 -17.24 3.68 -15.13
CA VAL A 293 -18.04 4.50 -16.06
C VAL A 293 -19.50 4.03 -16.09
N THR A 294 -19.76 2.72 -16.03
CA THR A 294 -21.12 2.17 -16.04
C THR A 294 -21.88 2.48 -14.74
N LEU A 295 -21.22 2.40 -13.59
CA LEU A 295 -21.76 2.82 -12.28
C LEU A 295 -22.17 4.29 -12.31
N LEU A 296 -21.26 5.17 -12.74
CA LEU A 296 -21.50 6.62 -12.82
C LEU A 296 -22.62 6.97 -13.82
N LEU A 297 -22.63 6.35 -15.01
CA LEU A 297 -23.73 6.52 -15.98
C LEU A 297 -25.06 6.00 -15.44
N SER A 298 -25.06 4.89 -14.70
CA SER A 298 -26.27 4.30 -14.12
C SER A 298 -26.86 5.21 -13.04
N ASP A 299 -26.05 5.70 -12.10
CA ASP A 299 -26.49 6.62 -11.05
C ASP A 299 -27.09 7.91 -11.66
N ILE A 300 -26.38 8.51 -12.62
CA ILE A 300 -26.84 9.70 -13.35
C ILE A 300 -28.15 9.45 -14.12
N CYS A 301 -28.30 8.30 -14.81
CA CYS A 301 -29.52 7.96 -15.55
C CYS A 301 -30.71 7.59 -14.63
N VAL A 302 -30.42 7.09 -13.43
CA VAL A 302 -31.40 6.79 -12.39
C VAL A 302 -31.91 8.07 -11.71
N GLN A 303 -31.03 9.07 -11.50
CA GLN A 303 -31.39 10.33 -10.86
C GLN A 303 -31.98 11.37 -11.83
N LEU A 304 -31.50 11.44 -13.08
CA LEU A 304 -31.81 12.52 -14.02
C LEU A 304 -32.42 12.00 -15.33
N ASN A 305 -33.75 12.15 -15.47
CA ASN A 305 -34.50 11.76 -16.67
C ASN A 305 -33.92 12.33 -17.99
N SER A 306 -33.47 13.59 -17.98
CA SER A 306 -32.86 14.25 -19.15
C SER A 306 -31.50 13.64 -19.52
N ALA A 307 -30.71 13.20 -18.54
CA ALA A 307 -29.47 12.48 -18.77
C ALA A 307 -29.76 11.06 -19.31
N ARG A 308 -30.75 10.35 -18.77
CA ARG A 308 -31.20 9.05 -19.30
C ARG A 308 -31.65 9.15 -20.76
N GLN A 309 -32.50 10.12 -21.10
CA GLN A 309 -32.94 10.34 -22.49
C GLN A 309 -31.76 10.64 -23.43
N ARG A 310 -30.77 11.43 -22.97
CA ARG A 310 -29.54 11.68 -23.73
C ARG A 310 -28.69 10.42 -23.90
N ALA A 311 -28.57 9.59 -22.86
CA ALA A 311 -27.86 8.31 -22.91
C ALA A 311 -28.54 7.32 -23.88
N ILE A 312 -29.87 7.12 -23.77
CA ILE A 312 -30.65 6.29 -24.70
C ILE A 312 -30.38 6.72 -26.15
N LYS A 313 -30.47 8.03 -26.44
CA LYS A 313 -30.21 8.57 -27.77
C LYS A 313 -28.78 8.28 -28.24
N LEU A 314 -27.77 8.53 -27.42
CA LEU A 314 -26.36 8.30 -27.79
C LEU A 314 -26.05 6.81 -28.03
N PHE A 315 -26.58 5.91 -27.20
CA PHE A 315 -26.44 4.47 -27.40
C PHE A 315 -27.14 4.01 -28.69
N SER A 316 -28.40 4.43 -28.93
CA SER A 316 -29.14 4.11 -30.17
C SER A 316 -28.50 4.64 -31.47
N MET A 317 -27.52 5.55 -31.37
CA MET A 317 -26.77 6.13 -32.50
C MET A 317 -25.40 5.48 -32.74
N LYS A 318 -24.88 4.69 -31.80
CA LYS A 318 -23.52 4.10 -31.86
C LYS A 318 -23.44 2.61 -31.56
N VAL A 319 -24.40 2.08 -30.83
CA VAL A 319 -24.57 0.67 -30.48
C VAL A 319 -25.84 0.18 -31.20
N ARG A 320 -26.15 -1.11 -31.14
CA ARG A 320 -27.43 -1.66 -31.63
C ARG A 320 -28.61 -0.95 -30.94
N GLN A 321 -29.82 -1.07 -31.51
CA GLN A 321 -31.07 -0.61 -30.88
C GLN A 321 -31.53 -1.53 -29.73
N GLU A 322 -30.59 -1.85 -28.86
CA GLU A 322 -30.79 -2.49 -27.57
C GLU A 322 -30.99 -1.41 -26.51
N LYS A 323 -31.35 -1.81 -25.29
CA LYS A 323 -31.68 -0.88 -24.22
C LYS A 323 -30.48 -0.55 -23.33
N LEU A 324 -30.53 0.55 -22.59
CA LEU A 324 -29.52 0.84 -21.57
C LEU A 324 -29.41 -0.28 -20.53
N SER A 325 -30.52 -0.88 -20.10
CA SER A 325 -30.51 -2.05 -19.22
C SER A 325 -29.73 -3.24 -19.79
N ALA A 326 -29.83 -3.51 -21.09
CA ALA A 326 -29.14 -4.62 -21.75
C ALA A 326 -27.62 -4.45 -21.79
N HIS A 327 -27.14 -3.19 -21.78
CA HIS A 327 -25.71 -2.88 -21.74
C HIS A 327 -25.18 -2.71 -20.30
N PHE A 328 -25.95 -2.07 -19.42
CA PHE A 328 -25.47 -1.72 -18.07
C PHE A 328 -25.63 -2.88 -17.09
N ILE A 329 -26.74 -3.63 -17.10
CA ILE A 329 -27.00 -4.66 -16.09
C ILE A 329 -25.94 -5.76 -16.07
N PRO A 330 -25.45 -6.32 -17.20
CA PRO A 330 -24.41 -7.36 -17.15
C PRO A 330 -23.12 -6.88 -16.47
N ILE A 331 -22.68 -5.65 -16.77
CA ILE A 331 -21.47 -5.03 -16.19
C ILE A 331 -21.69 -4.72 -14.70
N LEU A 332 -22.89 -4.25 -14.33
CA LEU A 332 -23.27 -3.97 -12.95
C LEU A 332 -23.36 -5.25 -12.11
N SER A 333 -23.99 -6.31 -12.61
CA SER A 333 -24.10 -7.61 -11.93
C SER A 333 -22.72 -8.25 -11.74
N GLU A 334 -21.88 -8.26 -12.78
CA GLU A 334 -20.50 -8.76 -12.67
C GLU A 334 -19.69 -7.97 -11.64
N TYR A 335 -19.80 -6.63 -11.61
CA TYR A 335 -19.14 -5.83 -10.58
C TYR A 335 -19.71 -6.14 -9.18
N ALA A 336 -21.03 -6.29 -9.04
CA ALA A 336 -21.68 -6.65 -7.77
C ALA A 336 -21.31 -8.04 -7.27
N GLU A 337 -21.03 -8.99 -8.16
CA GLU A 337 -20.55 -10.35 -7.85
C GLU A 337 -19.10 -10.30 -7.33
N ASN A 338 -18.20 -9.62 -8.07
CA ASN A 338 -16.76 -9.52 -7.77
C ASN A 338 -16.39 -8.58 -6.60
N LEU A 339 -17.36 -7.90 -5.98
CA LEU A 339 -17.13 -7.15 -4.75
C LEU A 339 -16.69 -8.07 -3.60
N GLY A 340 -15.92 -7.53 -2.63
CA GLY A 340 -15.49 -8.26 -1.44
C GLY A 340 -16.61 -8.53 -0.42
N GLU A 341 -16.38 -9.45 0.52
CA GLU A 341 -17.40 -9.84 1.53
C GLU A 341 -17.91 -8.66 2.37
N THR A 342 -17.07 -7.65 2.63
CA THR A 342 -17.39 -6.47 3.43
C THR A 342 -18.12 -5.36 2.65
N ALA A 343 -18.22 -5.45 1.32
CA ALA A 343 -18.73 -4.38 0.44
C ALA A 343 -20.28 -4.35 0.31
N ASP A 344 -20.96 -4.66 1.41
CA ASP A 344 -22.40 -4.95 1.49
C ASP A 344 -23.29 -3.74 1.15
N GLU A 345 -22.81 -2.51 1.39
CA GLU A 345 -23.52 -1.28 1.02
C GLU A 345 -23.49 -1.01 -0.49
N GLU A 346 -22.36 -1.31 -1.16
CA GLU A 346 -22.20 -1.04 -2.60
C GLU A 346 -22.96 -2.08 -3.44
N ARG A 347 -23.00 -3.37 -3.03
CA ARG A 347 -23.88 -4.37 -3.67
C ARG A 347 -25.35 -3.89 -3.69
N ARG A 348 -25.87 -3.43 -2.55
CA ARG A 348 -27.25 -2.91 -2.43
C ARG A 348 -27.48 -1.62 -3.24
N ARG A 349 -26.46 -0.78 -3.41
CA ARG A 349 -26.50 0.40 -4.29
C ARG A 349 -26.65 -0.02 -5.76
N ILE A 350 -25.91 -1.04 -6.19
CA ILE A 350 -25.97 -1.61 -7.54
C ILE A 350 -27.33 -2.25 -7.82
N ASP A 351 -27.86 -3.07 -6.89
CA ASP A 351 -29.21 -3.63 -6.99
C ASP A 351 -30.27 -2.53 -7.14
N THR A 352 -30.12 -1.42 -6.41
CA THR A 352 -30.99 -0.25 -6.51
C THR A 352 -30.91 0.39 -7.90
N PHE A 353 -29.74 0.45 -8.53
CA PHE A 353 -29.60 0.91 -9.91
C PHE A 353 -30.25 -0.06 -10.90
N ILE A 354 -29.96 -1.36 -10.81
CA ILE A 354 -30.54 -2.41 -11.68
C ILE A 354 -32.07 -2.38 -11.60
N ALA A 355 -32.64 -2.29 -10.40
CA ALA A 355 -34.09 -2.19 -10.20
C ALA A 355 -34.70 -0.93 -10.81
N ARG A 356 -34.05 0.25 -10.64
CA ARG A 356 -34.55 1.53 -11.14
C ARG A 356 -34.39 1.70 -12.66
N LEU A 357 -33.31 1.20 -13.25
CA LEU A 357 -33.14 1.13 -14.72
C LEU A 357 -34.26 0.26 -15.34
N ASN A 358 -34.51 -0.92 -14.78
CA ASN A 358 -35.62 -1.78 -15.19
C ASN A 358 -37.00 -1.12 -15.01
N ALA A 359 -37.20 -0.33 -13.95
CA ALA A 359 -38.46 0.36 -13.70
C ALA A 359 -38.71 1.50 -14.71
N ALA A 360 -37.68 2.31 -15.01
CA ALA A 360 -37.77 3.41 -15.97
C ALA A 360 -38.20 2.91 -17.37
N GLU A 361 -37.57 1.85 -17.87
CA GLU A 361 -37.90 1.27 -19.18
C GLU A 361 -39.23 0.50 -19.21
N LYS A 362 -39.79 0.15 -18.05
CA LYS A 362 -41.16 -0.38 -17.93
C LYS A 362 -42.20 0.73 -17.94
N ALA A 363 -41.85 1.94 -17.50
CA ALA A 363 -42.70 3.13 -17.62
C ALA A 363 -42.71 3.68 -19.06
N GLU A 364 -41.55 3.74 -19.71
CA GLU A 364 -41.39 4.17 -21.12
C GLU A 364 -42.01 3.20 -22.15
N ARG A 365 -42.53 2.03 -21.70
CA ARG A 365 -43.36 1.09 -22.47
C ARG A 365 -44.87 1.27 -22.27
N LYS A 366 -45.30 2.24 -21.46
CA LYS A 366 -46.72 2.53 -21.14
C LYS A 366 -47.16 3.92 -21.59
N GLN A 367 -46.32 4.62 -22.36
CA GLN A 367 -46.61 5.83 -23.11
C GLN A 367 -46.54 5.51 -24.61
#